data_AF-A0A4D4MD76-F1
#
_entry.id   AF-A0A4D4MD76-F1
#
_cell.length_a   1.000
_cell.length_b   1.000
_cell.length_c   1.000
_cell.angle_alpha   90.00
_cell.angle_beta   90.00
_cell.angle_gamma   90.00
#
_symmetry.space_group_name_H-M   'P 1'
#
loop_
_entity.id
_entity.type
_entity.pdbx_description
1 polymer ?
#
loop_
_entity_poly.entity_id
_entity_poly.type
_entity_poly.pdbx_seq_one_letter_code
_entity_poly.pdbx_strand_id
1 'polypeptide(L)'
;MRPGETGTTKEQRVQATRGRRAADRSVASWAHEHAAALRQLAGTITALPDLPLAATDALTALHTALGNSDPAQLLGPLNEAGPHLRSAHPDLADRVTDIGRHTQEVRESEHRQRSSGGP
;
A
#
# COMPACT_ATOMS: atom_id res chain seq x y z
N MET A 1 -25.26 -27.00 35.84
CA MET A 1 -25.39 -26.53 34.45
C MET A 1 -25.48 -25.01 34.42
N ARG A 2 -24.39 -24.30 34.08
CA ARG A 2 -24.41 -22.97 33.44
C ARG A 2 -23.17 -22.86 32.53
N PRO A 3 -23.33 -22.99 31.21
CA PRO A 3 -22.26 -22.71 30.25
C PRO A 3 -22.31 -21.22 29.83
N GLY A 4 -21.16 -20.62 29.50
CA GLY A 4 -21.15 -19.42 28.65
C GLY A 4 -20.12 -18.33 28.92
N GLU A 5 -18.82 -18.63 28.91
CA GLU A 5 -17.77 -17.61 28.66
C GLU A 5 -16.65 -18.24 27.82
N THR A 6 -16.91 -18.48 26.53
CA THR A 6 -15.88 -19.00 25.60
C THR A 6 -16.12 -18.52 24.17
N GLY A 7 -16.43 -17.24 23.98
CA GLY A 7 -16.70 -16.65 22.65
C GLY A 7 -15.65 -15.63 22.14
N THR A 8 -14.95 -14.93 23.03
CA THR A 8 -14.32 -13.65 22.66
C THR A 8 -13.03 -13.76 21.83
N THR A 9 -12.31 -14.89 21.85
CA THR A 9 -11.00 -15.00 21.15
C THR A 9 -11.04 -15.61 19.75
N LYS A 10 -12.17 -16.22 19.35
CA LYS A 10 -12.36 -16.74 17.98
C LYS A 10 -12.98 -15.67 17.09
N GLU A 11 -14.02 -14.98 17.55
CA GLU A 11 -14.70 -13.93 16.78
C GLU A 11 -13.80 -12.70 16.54
N GLN A 12 -13.00 -12.29 17.53
CA GLN A 12 -12.00 -11.22 17.35
C GLN A 12 -10.95 -11.57 16.30
N ARG A 13 -10.52 -12.85 16.20
CA ARG A 13 -9.56 -13.30 15.18
C ARG A 13 -10.17 -13.34 13.78
N VAL A 14 -11.42 -13.79 13.68
CA VAL A 14 -12.16 -13.77 12.41
C VAL A 14 -12.35 -12.33 11.95
N GLN A 15 -12.68 -11.42 12.85
CA GLN A 15 -12.89 -10.02 12.50
C GLN A 15 -11.60 -9.27 12.22
N ALA A 16 -10.50 -9.57 12.91
CA ALA A 16 -9.17 -9.09 12.55
C ALA A 16 -8.75 -9.55 11.14
N THR A 17 -9.07 -10.80 10.78
CA THR A 17 -8.79 -11.36 9.45
C THR A 17 -9.71 -10.77 8.37
N ARG A 18 -10.99 -10.55 8.69
CA ARG A 18 -11.98 -9.96 7.77
C ARG A 18 -11.69 -8.48 7.53
N GLY A 19 -11.27 -7.76 8.56
CA GLY A 19 -10.77 -6.39 8.47
C GLY A 19 -9.53 -6.28 7.58
N ARG A 20 -8.60 -7.23 7.69
CA ARG A 20 -7.40 -7.27 6.84
C ARG A 20 -7.73 -7.44 5.36
N ARG A 21 -8.60 -8.41 5.00
CA ARG A 21 -9.02 -8.60 3.60
C ARG A 21 -9.86 -7.45 3.03
N ALA A 22 -10.60 -6.74 3.88
CA ALA A 22 -11.33 -5.55 3.46
C ALA A 22 -10.36 -4.40 3.15
N ALA A 23 -9.38 -4.17 4.02
CA ALA A 23 -8.32 -3.17 3.79
C ALA A 23 -7.52 -3.46 2.52
N ASP A 24 -7.16 -4.72 2.28
CA ASP A 24 -6.44 -5.13 1.06
C ASP A 24 -7.26 -4.86 -0.21
N ARG A 25 -8.59 -5.10 -0.19
CA ARG A 25 -9.46 -4.81 -1.34
C ARG A 25 -9.61 -3.31 -1.61
N SER A 26 -9.73 -2.48 -0.57
CA SER A 26 -9.79 -1.03 -0.73
C SER A 26 -8.50 -0.47 -1.34
N VAL A 27 -7.34 -1.00 -0.91
CA VAL A 27 -6.04 -0.64 -1.48
C VAL A 27 -5.94 -1.07 -2.94
N ALA A 28 -6.39 -2.29 -3.27
CA ALA A 28 -6.39 -2.76 -4.64
C ALA A 28 -7.28 -1.89 -5.54
N SER A 29 -8.50 -1.55 -5.10
CA SER A 29 -9.41 -0.67 -5.86
C SER A 29 -8.77 0.69 -6.10
N TRP A 30 -8.21 1.31 -5.05
CA TRP A 30 -7.52 2.59 -5.18
C TRP A 30 -6.31 2.50 -6.12
N ALA A 31 -5.49 1.45 -6.01
CA ALA A 31 -4.35 1.26 -6.89
C ALA A 31 -4.78 1.06 -8.35
N HIS A 32 -5.92 0.42 -8.58
CA HIS A 32 -6.52 0.29 -9.91
C HIS A 32 -7.01 1.63 -10.46
N GLU A 33 -7.64 2.47 -9.65
CA GLU A 33 -8.05 3.82 -10.04
C GLU A 33 -6.85 4.75 -10.33
N HIS A 34 -5.76 4.58 -9.56
CA HIS A 34 -4.53 5.37 -9.68
C HIS A 34 -3.42 4.69 -10.50
N ALA A 35 -3.78 3.64 -11.25
CA ALA A 35 -2.88 2.77 -11.98
C ALA A 35 -1.88 3.50 -12.90
N ALA A 36 -2.34 4.53 -13.61
CA ALA A 36 -1.51 5.30 -14.53
C ALA A 36 -0.46 6.15 -13.77
N ALA A 37 -0.87 6.81 -12.69
CA ALA A 37 0.01 7.62 -11.86
C ALA A 37 1.10 6.77 -11.18
N LEU A 38 0.74 5.59 -10.68
CA LEU A 38 1.68 4.64 -10.08
C LEU A 38 2.71 4.15 -11.10
N ARG A 39 2.27 3.78 -12.31
CA ARG A 39 3.17 3.33 -13.40
C ARG A 39 4.09 4.45 -13.90
N GLN A 40 3.57 5.67 -14.03
CA GLN A 40 4.38 6.82 -14.42
C GLN A 40 5.48 7.12 -13.39
N LEU A 41 5.13 7.09 -12.10
CA LEU A 41 6.09 7.31 -11.02
C LEU A 41 7.15 6.21 -10.98
N ALA A 42 6.73 4.95 -11.05
CA ALA A 42 7.62 3.80 -11.11
C ALA A 42 8.59 3.90 -12.29
N GLY A 43 8.08 4.21 -13.50
CA GLY A 43 8.91 4.41 -14.69
C GLY A 43 9.93 5.54 -14.51
N THR A 44 9.50 6.66 -13.92
CA THR A 44 10.39 7.79 -13.62
C THR A 44 11.52 7.38 -12.68
N ILE A 45 11.20 6.68 -11.58
CA ILE A 45 12.18 6.21 -10.60
C ILE A 45 13.17 5.21 -11.23
N THR A 46 12.69 4.29 -12.07
CA THR A 46 13.55 3.30 -12.75
C THR A 46 14.47 3.91 -13.81
N ALA A 47 14.18 5.11 -14.29
CA ALA A 47 14.99 5.82 -15.27
C ALA A 47 16.07 6.72 -14.64
N LEU A 48 16.12 6.82 -13.30
CA LEU A 48 17.10 7.64 -12.60
C LEU A 48 18.50 6.99 -12.68
N PRO A 49 19.51 7.71 -13.20
CA PRO A 49 20.87 7.17 -13.32
C PRO A 49 21.65 7.17 -11.99
N ASP A 50 21.23 8.00 -11.02
CA ASP A 50 22.02 8.35 -9.83
C ASP A 50 21.44 7.76 -8.53
N LEU A 51 20.97 6.51 -8.57
CA LEU A 51 20.47 5.83 -7.38
C LEU A 51 21.59 5.05 -6.65
N PRO A 52 21.59 5.05 -5.30
CA PRO A 52 22.58 4.30 -4.54
C PRO A 52 22.39 2.79 -4.75
N LEU A 53 23.48 2.03 -4.66
CA LEU A 53 23.46 0.55 -4.76
C LEU A 53 22.44 -0.12 -3.83
N ALA A 54 22.17 0.48 -2.66
CA ALA A 54 21.16 0.00 -1.73
C ALA A 54 19.72 0.01 -2.30
N ALA A 55 19.45 0.81 -3.34
CA ALA A 55 18.16 0.87 -4.02
C ALA A 55 17.97 -0.22 -5.09
N THR A 56 19.00 -1.02 -5.39
CA THR A 56 18.99 -1.98 -6.52
C THR A 56 17.87 -3.02 -6.38
N ASP A 57 17.64 -3.54 -5.17
CA ASP A 57 16.56 -4.49 -4.91
C ASP A 57 15.18 -3.85 -5.12
N ALA A 58 14.99 -2.62 -4.63
CA ALA A 58 13.76 -1.86 -4.83
C ALA A 58 13.49 -1.57 -6.31
N LEU A 59 14.54 -1.23 -7.08
CA LEU A 59 14.43 -1.02 -8.53
C LEU A 59 14.10 -2.31 -9.29
N THR A 60 14.69 -3.44 -8.90
CA THR A 60 14.39 -4.75 -9.50
C THR A 60 12.94 -5.15 -9.22
N ALA A 61 12.46 -4.91 -8.00
CA ALA A 61 11.08 -5.14 -7.62
C ALA A 61 10.11 -4.20 -8.36
N LEU A 62 10.48 -2.92 -8.55
CA LEU A 62 9.73 -1.95 -9.37
C LEU A 62 9.63 -2.42 -10.83
N HIS A 63 10.74 -2.85 -11.43
CA HIS A 63 10.77 -3.34 -12.80
C HIS A 63 9.88 -4.59 -12.98
N THR A 64 9.94 -5.51 -12.02
CA THR A 64 9.09 -6.70 -11.99
C THR A 64 7.60 -6.34 -11.85
N ALA A 65 7.28 -5.38 -10.97
CA ALA A 65 5.91 -4.92 -10.75
C ALA A 65 5.35 -4.13 -11.95
N LEU A 66 6.19 -3.40 -12.70
CA LEU A 66 5.79 -2.73 -13.93
C LEU A 66 5.35 -3.70 -15.04
N GLY A 67 5.95 -4.90 -15.08
CA GLY A 67 5.53 -5.99 -15.97
C GLY A 67 4.24 -6.69 -15.53
N ASN A 68 3.74 -6.43 -14.32
CA ASN A 68 2.51 -7.01 -13.81
C ASN A 68 1.26 -6.20 -14.17
N SER A 69 0.14 -6.90 -14.32
CA SER A 69 -1.16 -6.29 -14.59
C SER A 69 -1.75 -5.59 -13.35
N ASP A 70 -1.42 -6.09 -12.15
CA ASP A 70 -1.92 -5.56 -10.89
C ASP A 70 -1.10 -4.34 -10.41
N PRO A 71 -1.66 -3.12 -10.42
CA PRO A 71 -0.97 -1.92 -9.94
C PRO A 71 -0.73 -1.91 -8.42
N ALA A 72 -1.47 -2.70 -7.63
CA ALA A 72 -1.25 -2.77 -6.19
C ALA A 72 0.15 -3.30 -5.85
N GLN A 73 0.75 -4.10 -6.74
CA GLN A 73 2.12 -4.61 -6.59
C GLN A 73 3.20 -3.52 -6.72
N LEU A 74 2.88 -2.33 -7.26
CA LEU A 74 3.82 -1.21 -7.33
C LEU A 74 4.00 -0.52 -5.98
N LEU A 75 3.01 -0.60 -5.09
CA LEU A 75 3.01 0.15 -3.82
C LEU A 75 4.14 -0.26 -2.87
N GLY A 76 4.42 -1.55 -2.74
CA GLY A 76 5.51 -2.05 -1.91
C GLY A 76 6.88 -1.55 -2.38
N PRO A 77 7.27 -1.83 -3.64
CA PRO A 77 8.53 -1.38 -4.22
C PRO A 77 8.69 0.15 -4.23
N LEU A 78 7.61 0.91 -4.48
CA LEU A 78 7.64 2.38 -4.38
C LEU A 78 7.99 2.85 -2.97
N ASN A 79 7.38 2.25 -1.95
CA ASN A 79 7.64 2.59 -0.55
C ASN A 79 9.08 2.25 -0.13
N GLU A 80 9.62 1.12 -0.59
CA GLU A 80 11.01 0.73 -0.36
C GLU A 80 12.02 1.65 -1.08
N ALA A 81 11.68 2.17 -2.26
CA ALA A 81 12.53 3.11 -2.99
C ALA A 81 12.57 4.52 -2.35
N GLY A 82 11.50 4.93 -1.64
CA GLY A 82 11.35 6.27 -1.06
C GLY A 82 12.54 6.75 -0.21
N PRO A 83 13.02 5.96 0.79
CA PRO A 83 14.17 6.32 1.62
C PRO A 83 15.45 6.56 0.81
N HIS A 84 15.66 5.81 -0.28
CA HIS A 84 16.85 5.94 -1.13
C HIS A 84 16.81 7.18 -2.03
N LEU A 85 15.60 7.64 -2.38
CA LEU A 85 15.40 8.85 -3.17
C LEU A 85 15.67 10.13 -2.37
N ARG A 86 15.51 10.12 -1.04
CA ARG A 86 15.59 11.33 -0.21
C ARG A 86 16.93 12.07 -0.30
N SER A 87 18.03 11.36 -0.57
CA SER A 87 19.36 11.97 -0.67
C SER A 87 19.62 12.69 -2.00
N ALA A 88 19.05 12.21 -3.11
CA ALA A 88 19.35 12.71 -4.46
C ALA A 88 18.13 13.38 -5.14
N HIS A 89 16.93 12.97 -4.76
CA HIS A 89 15.65 13.35 -5.35
C HIS A 89 14.57 13.55 -4.26
N PRO A 90 14.71 14.57 -3.39
CA PRO A 90 13.77 14.81 -2.29
C PRO A 90 12.33 14.99 -2.76
N ASP A 91 12.08 15.66 -3.89
CA ASP A 91 10.75 15.84 -4.45
C ASP A 91 10.06 14.51 -4.82
N LEU A 92 10.82 13.54 -5.33
CA LEU A 92 10.28 12.21 -5.64
C LEU A 92 10.00 11.42 -4.37
N ALA A 93 10.85 11.54 -3.35
CA ALA A 93 10.61 10.93 -2.04
C ALA A 93 9.34 11.50 -1.37
N ASP A 94 9.09 12.81 -1.49
CA ASP A 94 7.86 13.42 -0.99
C ASP A 94 6.63 12.96 -1.77
N ARG A 95 6.74 12.81 -3.10
CA ARG A 95 5.64 12.28 -3.92
C ARG A 95 5.29 10.82 -3.59
N VAL A 96 6.30 9.98 -3.34
CA VAL A 96 6.09 8.60 -2.87
C VAL A 96 5.41 8.61 -1.49
N THR A 97 5.86 9.48 -0.59
CA THR A 97 5.29 9.61 0.76
C THR A 97 3.83 10.08 0.70
N ASP A 98 3.52 11.04 -0.16
CA ASP A 98 2.15 11.55 -0.34
C ASP A 98 1.21 10.48 -0.89
N ILE A 99 1.65 9.67 -1.85
CA ILE A 99 0.92 8.49 -2.34
C ILE A 99 0.68 7.48 -1.21
N GLY A 100 1.70 7.21 -0.38
CA GLY A 100 1.59 6.33 0.78
C GLY A 100 0.55 6.83 1.78
N ARG A 101 0.58 8.13 2.08
CA ARG A 101 -0.39 8.81 2.97
C ARG A 101 -1.81 8.74 2.41
N HIS A 102 -1.99 9.07 1.13
CA HIS A 102 -3.28 9.01 0.47
C HIS A 102 -3.87 7.58 0.47
N THR A 103 -3.01 6.57 0.31
CA THR A 103 -3.41 5.16 0.44
C THR A 103 -3.88 4.83 1.86
N GLN A 104 -3.23 5.38 2.90
CA GLN A 104 -3.71 5.20 4.29
C GLN A 104 -5.03 5.92 4.55
N GLU A 105 -5.18 7.15 4.03
CA GLU A 105 -6.42 7.93 4.16
C GLU A 105 -7.62 7.19 3.55
N VAL A 106 -7.42 6.53 2.41
CA VAL A 106 -8.45 5.68 1.79
C VAL A 106 -8.80 4.49 2.68
N ARG A 107 -7.80 3.81 3.27
CA ARG A 107 -8.05 2.70 4.23
C ARG A 107 -8.85 3.17 5.44
N GLU A 108 -8.52 4.32 5.99
CA GLU A 108 -9.16 4.90 7.18
C GLU A 108 -10.57 5.41 6.89
N SER A 109 -10.80 6.00 5.72
CA SER A 109 -12.12 6.47 5.28
C SER A 109 -13.08 5.30 5.12
N GLU A 110 -12.62 4.22 4.49
CA GLU A 110 -13.34 2.95 4.38
C GLU A 110 -13.60 2.30 5.74
N HIS A 111 -12.64 2.37 6.66
CA HIS A 111 -12.83 1.88 8.02
C HIS A 111 -13.92 2.68 8.74
N ARG A 112 -13.87 4.01 8.67
CA ARG A 112 -14.85 4.93 9.29
C ARG A 112 -16.26 4.79 8.72
N GLN A 113 -16.42 4.69 7.40
CA GLN A 113 -17.74 4.50 6.77
C GLN A 113 -18.45 3.24 7.29
N ARG A 114 -17.69 2.17 7.56
CA ARG A 114 -18.23 0.95 8.18
C ARG A 114 -18.52 1.11 9.67
N SER A 115 -17.72 1.91 10.40
CA SER A 115 -17.98 2.23 11.80
C SER A 115 -19.25 3.06 11.99
N SER A 116 -19.56 3.94 11.03
CA SER A 116 -20.78 4.77 11.02
C SER A 116 -22.00 4.08 10.41
N GLY A 117 -21.80 2.94 9.74
CA GLY A 117 -22.83 2.19 9.01
C GLY A 117 -23.43 1.01 9.78
N GLY A 118 -23.31 0.95 11.10
CA GLY A 118 -24.06 -0.02 11.90
C GLY A 118 -24.35 0.49 13.31
N PRO A 119 -25.48 0.12 13.93
CA PRO A 119 -26.66 -0.60 13.43
C PRO A 119 -27.78 0.29 12.85
#